data_AF-A0A520MCZ6-F1
#
_entry.id   AF-A0A520MCZ6-F1
#
_cell.length_a   1.000
_cell.length_b   1.000
_cell.length_c   1.000
_cell.angle_alpha   90.00
_cell.angle_beta   90.00
_cell.angle_gamma   90.00
#
_symmetry.space_group_name_H-M   'P 1'
#
loop_
_entity.id
_entity.type
_entity.pdbx_description
1 polymer ?
#
loop_
_entity_poly.entity_id
_entity_poly.type
_entity_poly.pdbx_seq_one_letter_code
_entity_poly.pdbx_strand_id
1 'polypeptide(L)'
;MKTLNNKLDAIAKPLIGITPWLLRLSLGVAFFLHGLGKLPLPPQRMVVAFESRGMPIPDILASAVSIGEMAAGIGIILGGFFSNHIGNLITRLSGGAVCVIMIGAFYLVHSEWFITTKLFQTEQIFLFTLGLYFAIRGNSKA
;
A
#
# COMPACT_ATOMS: atom_id res chain seq x y z
N MET A 1 -6.93 -22.65 -30.11
CA MET A 1 -6.58 -21.46 -29.29
C MET A 1 -7.75 -20.51 -29.08
N LYS A 2 -8.41 -20.02 -30.14
CA LYS A 2 -9.58 -19.10 -30.03
C LYS A 2 -10.73 -19.64 -29.18
N THR A 3 -11.06 -20.93 -29.32
CA THR A 3 -12.10 -21.61 -28.52
C THR A 3 -11.75 -21.70 -27.03
N LEU A 4 -10.48 -21.90 -26.68
CA LEU A 4 -10.02 -21.94 -25.29
C LEU A 4 -10.10 -20.54 -24.67
N ASN A 5 -9.62 -19.52 -25.38
CA ASN A 5 -9.68 -18.13 -24.93
C ASN A 5 -11.14 -17.70 -24.63
N ASN A 6 -12.06 -17.95 -25.56
CA ASN A 6 -13.47 -17.58 -25.39
C ASN A 6 -14.12 -18.28 -24.18
N LYS A 7 -13.71 -19.52 -23.86
CA LYS A 7 -14.17 -20.23 -22.66
C LYS A 7 -13.63 -19.56 -21.39
N LEU A 8 -12.34 -19.21 -21.36
CA LEU A 8 -11.72 -18.53 -20.22
C LEU A 8 -12.34 -17.13 -20.00
N ASP A 9 -12.60 -16.38 -21.07
CA ASP A 9 -13.27 -15.07 -21.01
C ASP A 9 -14.67 -15.19 -20.41
N ALA A 10 -15.45 -16.21 -20.83
CA ALA A 10 -16.78 -16.45 -20.31
C ALA A 10 -16.78 -16.76 -18.80
N ILE A 11 -15.76 -17.50 -18.32
CA ILE A 11 -15.57 -17.81 -16.89
C ILE A 11 -15.17 -16.55 -16.11
N ALA A 12 -14.27 -15.72 -16.67
CA ALA A 12 -13.74 -14.54 -15.99
C ALA A 12 -14.73 -13.37 -15.95
N LYS A 13 -15.59 -13.22 -16.96
CA LYS A 13 -16.55 -12.11 -17.11
C LYS A 13 -17.30 -11.71 -15.83
N PRO A 14 -17.92 -12.63 -15.05
CA PRO A 14 -18.61 -12.27 -13.81
C PRO A 14 -17.67 -11.76 -12.71
N LEU A 15 -16.38 -12.11 -12.75
CA LEU A 15 -15.39 -11.76 -11.73
C LEU A 15 -14.72 -10.39 -11.96
N ILE A 16 -14.82 -9.84 -13.18
CA ILE A 16 -14.13 -8.59 -13.57
C ILE A 16 -14.45 -7.44 -12.61
N GLY A 17 -15.72 -7.30 -12.20
CA GLY A 17 -16.14 -6.24 -11.28
C GLY A 17 -15.52 -6.34 -9.87
N ILE A 18 -15.08 -7.53 -9.46
CA ILE A 18 -14.46 -7.79 -8.15
C ILE A 18 -12.93 -7.62 -8.22
N THR A 19 -12.33 -7.64 -9.41
CA THR A 19 -10.87 -7.53 -9.57
C THR A 19 -10.25 -6.31 -8.88
N PRO A 20 -10.85 -5.10 -8.87
CA PRO A 20 -10.28 -3.99 -8.13
C PRO A 20 -10.30 -4.24 -6.61
N TRP A 21 -11.31 -4.96 -6.11
CA TRP A 21 -11.42 -5.30 -4.69
C TRP A 21 -10.37 -6.31 -4.25
N LEU A 22 -9.92 -7.22 -5.13
CA LEU A 22 -8.79 -8.11 -4.82
C LEU A 22 -7.54 -7.30 -4.49
N LEU A 23 -7.24 -6.27 -5.31
CA LEU A 23 -6.09 -5.38 -5.09
C LEU A 23 -6.28 -4.45 -3.89
N ARG A 24 -7.51 -3.96 -3.66
CA ARG A 24 -7.82 -3.09 -2.52
C ARG A 24 -7.66 -3.81 -1.20
N LEU A 25 -8.21 -5.01 -1.09
CA LEU A 25 -8.17 -5.78 0.14
C LEU A 25 -6.76 -6.29 0.41
N SER A 26 -6.03 -6.75 -0.61
CA SER A 26 -4.64 -7.19 -0.41
C SER A 26 -3.76 -6.05 0.08
N LEU A 27 -3.73 -4.92 -0.62
CA LEU A 27 -2.95 -3.76 -0.20
C LEU A 27 -3.45 -3.20 1.13
N GLY A 28 -4.75 -2.97 1.25
CA GLY A 28 -5.35 -2.30 2.40
C GLY A 28 -5.13 -3.06 3.70
N VAL A 29 -5.36 -4.38 3.68
CA VAL A 29 -5.14 -5.24 4.86
C VAL A 29 -3.64 -5.37 5.17
N ALA A 30 -2.80 -5.64 4.16
CA ALA A 30 -1.36 -5.78 4.39
C ALA A 30 -0.76 -4.50 5.00
N PHE A 31 -1.09 -3.33 4.42
CA PHE A 31 -0.58 -2.06 4.91
C PHE A 31 -1.12 -1.69 6.29
N PHE A 32 -2.39 -2.00 6.56
CA PHE A 32 -2.95 -1.85 7.91
C PHE A 32 -2.21 -2.71 8.93
N LEU A 33 -1.94 -3.98 8.61
CA LEU A 33 -1.21 -4.90 9.49
C LEU A 33 0.26 -4.47 9.68
N HIS A 34 0.89 -3.88 8.66
CA HIS A 34 2.23 -3.29 8.78
C HIS A 34 2.29 -2.18 9.82
N GLY A 35 1.26 -1.33 9.87
CA GLY A 35 1.16 -0.27 10.89
C GLY A 35 0.74 -0.82 12.26
N LEU A 36 -0.22 -1.75 12.29
CA LEU A 36 -0.69 -2.39 13.52
C LEU A 36 0.42 -3.17 14.23
N GLY A 37 1.26 -3.88 13.47
CA GLY A 37 2.40 -4.64 14.00
C GLY A 37 3.51 -3.78 14.61
N LYS A 38 3.40 -2.44 14.52
CA LYS A 38 4.31 -1.48 15.15
C LYS A 38 3.80 -0.97 16.51
N LEU A 39 2.58 -1.34 16.94
CA LEU A 39 2.08 -0.96 18.25
C LEU A 39 2.82 -1.67 19.40
N PRO A 40 2.88 -1.08 20.62
CA PRO A 40 2.31 0.23 21.01
C PRO A 40 3.12 1.42 20.49
N LEU A 41 2.48 2.59 20.43
CA LEU A 41 3.15 3.84 20.06
C LEU A 41 3.85 4.49 21.27
N PRO A 42 5.04 5.07 21.09
CA PRO A 42 5.85 5.06 19.87
C PRO A 42 6.53 3.68 19.64
N PRO A 43 6.70 3.24 18.39
CA PRO A 43 7.31 1.94 18.09
C PRO A 43 8.81 1.92 18.41
N GLN A 44 9.20 1.40 19.58
CA GLN A 44 10.55 1.58 20.13
C GLN A 44 11.67 1.10 19.20
N ARG A 45 11.46 -0.02 18.50
CA ARG A 45 12.45 -0.54 17.53
C ARG A 45 12.70 0.43 16.37
N MET A 46 11.64 1.09 15.89
CA MET A 46 11.73 2.04 14.78
C MET A 46 12.24 3.39 15.25
N VAL A 47 11.92 3.80 16.48
CA VAL A 47 12.52 4.97 17.14
C VAL A 47 14.04 4.83 17.20
N VAL A 48 14.55 3.73 17.75
CA VAL A 48 16.00 3.47 17.84
C VAL A 48 16.64 3.46 16.45
N ALA A 49 15.96 2.89 15.45
CA ALA A 49 16.44 2.92 14.07
C ALA A 49 16.52 4.35 13.53
N PHE A 50 15.50 5.19 13.76
CA PHE A 50 15.47 6.59 13.33
C PHE A 50 16.51 7.45 14.05
N GLU A 51 16.71 7.24 15.36
CA GLU A 51 17.77 7.86 16.16
C GLU A 51 19.15 7.53 15.59
N SER A 52 19.43 6.26 15.32
CA SER A 52 20.71 5.82 14.76
C SER A 52 21.02 6.40 13.38
N ARG A 53 19.98 6.85 12.67
CA ARG A 53 20.06 7.50 11.34
C ARG A 53 20.06 9.04 11.43
N GLY A 54 20.05 9.61 12.64
CA GLY A 54 20.07 11.05 12.87
C GLY A 54 18.77 11.78 12.51
N MET A 55 17.63 11.08 12.50
CA MET A 55 16.36 11.72 12.21
C MET A 55 15.92 12.67 13.33
N PRO A 56 15.35 13.84 13.00
CA PRO A 56 14.79 14.74 13.99
C PRO A 56 13.48 14.17 14.55
N ILE A 57 13.28 14.27 15.86
CA ILE A 57 12.03 13.90 16.54
C ILE A 57 11.56 12.45 16.20
N PRO A 58 12.42 11.44 16.44
CA PRO A 58 12.24 10.06 16.00
C PRO A 58 10.94 9.43 16.52
N ASP A 59 10.54 9.73 17.75
CA ASP A 59 9.28 9.24 18.35
C ASP A 59 8.04 9.63 17.54
N ILE A 60 7.98 10.90 17.12
CA ILE A 60 6.86 11.44 16.38
C ILE A 60 6.87 10.88 14.96
N LEU A 61 8.02 10.88 14.29
CA LEU A 61 8.13 10.34 12.94
C LEU A 61 7.78 8.84 12.91
N ALA A 62 8.27 8.09 13.89
CA ALA A 62 8.04 6.65 13.95
C ALA A 62 6.56 6.34 14.22
N SER A 63 5.92 7.10 15.12
CA SER A 63 4.48 6.99 15.34
C SER A 63 3.66 7.42 14.13
N ALA A 64 4.07 8.48 13.44
CA ALA A 64 3.41 8.98 12.24
C ALA A 64 3.44 7.97 11.09
N VAL A 65 4.55 7.23 10.92
CA VAL A 65 4.63 6.13 9.95
C VAL A 65 3.64 5.01 10.30
N SER A 66 3.61 4.55 11.55
CA SER A 66 2.68 3.47 11.97
C SER A 66 1.21 3.88 11.79
N ILE A 67 0.84 5.09 12.22
CA ILE A 67 -0.51 5.63 12.03
C ILE A 67 -0.81 5.82 10.53
N GLY A 68 0.15 6.34 9.77
CA GLY A 68 0.03 6.56 8.33
C GLY A 68 -0.20 5.27 7.57
N GLU A 69 0.47 4.18 7.92
CA GLU A 69 0.26 2.86 7.34
C GLU A 69 -1.14 2.32 7.64
N MET A 70 -1.59 2.42 8.90
CA MET A 70 -2.95 2.02 9.29
C MET A 70 -4.00 2.85 8.56
N ALA A 71 -3.86 4.18 8.55
CA ALA A 71 -4.81 5.10 7.94
C ALA A 71 -4.86 4.95 6.42
N ALA A 72 -3.71 4.76 5.76
CA ALA A 72 -3.66 4.52 4.33
C ALA A 72 -4.28 3.17 3.96
N GLY A 73 -4.01 2.11 4.73
CA GLY A 73 -4.64 0.79 4.53
C GLY A 73 -6.16 0.85 4.65
N ILE A 74 -6.66 1.48 5.73
CA ILE A 74 -8.10 1.73 5.92
C ILE A 74 -8.67 2.58 4.79
N GLY A 75 -7.98 3.65 4.40
CA GLY A 75 -8.45 4.57 3.37
C GLY A 75 -8.55 3.95 1.98
N ILE A 76 -7.65 3.04 1.61
CA ILE A 76 -7.77 2.26 0.35
C ILE A 76 -9.06 1.42 0.32
N ILE A 77 -9.41 0.81 1.46
CA ILE A 77 -10.62 -0.02 1.59
C ILE A 77 -11.86 0.88 1.60
N LEU A 78 -11.92 1.87 2.48
CA LEU A 78 -13.05 2.78 2.62
C LEU A 78 -13.31 3.59 1.35
N GLY A 79 -12.25 4.07 0.70
CA GLY A 79 -12.33 4.78 -0.57
C GLY A 79 -13.03 3.97 -1.67
N GLY A 80 -12.93 2.64 -1.63
CA GLY A 80 -13.58 1.73 -2.58
C GLY A 80 -15.11 1.69 -2.46
N PHE A 81 -15.67 1.90 -1.26
CA PHE A 81 -17.11 1.87 -1.04
C PHE A 81 -17.85 3.08 -1.62
N PHE A 82 -17.17 4.21 -1.83
CA PHE A 82 -17.78 5.44 -2.31
C PHE A 82 -17.48 5.68 -3.80
N SER A 83 -18.42 5.43 -4.70
CA SER A 83 -18.21 5.62 -6.15
C SER A 83 -18.26 7.09 -6.63
N ASN A 84 -18.12 8.06 -5.73
CA ASN A 84 -18.18 9.49 -6.02
C ASN A 84 -16.78 10.12 -5.97
N HIS A 85 -16.72 11.45 -6.14
CA HIS A 85 -15.46 12.20 -6.08
C HIS A 85 -14.73 12.03 -4.73
N ILE A 86 -15.47 11.82 -3.64
CA ILE A 86 -14.90 11.63 -2.29
C ILE A 86 -14.14 10.30 -2.22
N GLY A 87 -14.75 9.18 -2.63
CA GLY A 87 -14.05 7.89 -2.61
C GLY A 87 -12.87 7.83 -3.57
N ASN A 88 -12.97 8.53 -4.70
CA ASN A 88 -11.85 8.71 -5.61
C ASN A 88 -10.70 9.49 -4.95
N LEU A 89 -10.99 10.61 -4.30
CA LEU A 89 -10.00 11.41 -3.59
C LEU A 89 -9.35 10.61 -2.46
N ILE A 90 -10.14 9.95 -1.61
CA ILE A 90 -9.64 9.09 -0.52
C ILE A 90 -8.71 8.02 -1.08
N THR A 91 -9.13 7.29 -2.12
CA THR A 91 -8.29 6.24 -2.72
C THR A 91 -6.96 6.79 -3.23
N ARG A 92 -6.98 7.95 -3.90
CA ARG A 92 -5.78 8.58 -4.44
C ARG A 92 -4.83 9.05 -3.33
N LEU A 93 -5.36 9.71 -2.31
CA LEU A 93 -4.56 10.18 -1.17
C LEU A 93 -3.98 9.00 -0.38
N SER A 94 -4.76 7.95 -0.15
CA SER A 94 -4.28 6.74 0.54
C SER A 94 -3.22 6.01 -0.28
N GLY A 95 -3.40 5.85 -1.60
CA GLY A 95 -2.38 5.27 -2.47
C GLY A 95 -1.11 6.11 -2.50
N GLY A 96 -1.24 7.44 -2.53
CA GLY A 96 -0.10 8.37 -2.44
C GLY A 96 0.63 8.26 -1.10
N ALA A 97 -0.10 8.13 0.01
CA ALA A 97 0.48 7.93 1.34
C ALA A 97 1.27 6.61 1.40
N VAL A 98 0.75 5.51 0.83
CA VAL A 98 1.51 4.25 0.68
C VAL A 98 2.82 4.52 -0.04
N CYS A 99 2.80 5.21 -1.19
CA CYS A 99 4.02 5.51 -1.94
C CYS A 99 5.06 6.29 -1.11
N VAL A 100 4.65 7.36 -0.43
CA VAL A 100 5.56 8.18 0.38
C VAL A 100 6.20 7.36 1.49
N ILE A 101 5.41 6.55 2.21
CA ILE A 101 5.90 5.71 3.30
C ILE A 101 6.84 4.62 2.77
N MET A 102 6.50 3.99 1.64
CA MET A 102 7.33 2.95 1.02
C MET A 102 8.64 3.51 0.47
N ILE A 103 8.66 4.72 -0.09
CA ILE A 103 9.91 5.41 -0.46
C ILE A 103 10.79 5.60 0.78
N GLY A 104 10.21 6.03 1.90
CA GLY A 104 10.91 6.12 3.19
C GLY A 104 11.47 4.77 3.64
N ALA A 105 10.66 3.70 3.58
CA ALA A 105 11.09 2.35 3.94
C ALA A 105 12.24 1.85 3.05
N PHE A 106 12.17 2.08 1.74
CA PHE A 106 13.25 1.73 0.82
C PHE A 106 14.53 2.48 1.13
N TYR A 107 14.45 3.80 1.33
CA TYR A 107 15.63 4.62 1.61
C TYR A 107 16.29 4.28 2.95
N LEU A 108 15.48 4.06 4.00
CA LEU A 108 16.00 3.86 5.34
C LEU A 108 16.39 2.42 5.62
N VAL A 109 15.63 1.43 5.12
CA VAL A 109 15.78 0.03 5.55
C VAL A 109 16.31 -0.87 4.46
N HIS A 110 16.07 -0.53 3.18
CA HIS A 110 16.26 -1.46 2.06
C HIS A 110 17.02 -0.84 0.88
N SER A 111 17.88 0.13 1.13
CA SER A 111 18.58 0.90 0.09
C SER A 111 19.46 0.01 -0.80
N GLU A 112 20.01 -1.05 -0.24
CA GLU A 112 20.84 -2.03 -0.93
C GLU A 112 20.03 -2.94 -1.86
N TRP A 113 18.69 -3.00 -1.73
CA TRP A 113 17.87 -3.87 -2.57
C TRP A 113 17.80 -3.40 -4.01
N PHE A 114 17.98 -2.10 -4.29
CA PHE A 114 17.90 -1.53 -5.63
C PHE A 114 18.92 -2.10 -6.63
N ILE A 115 20.02 -2.66 -6.13
CA ILE A 115 21.07 -3.28 -6.96
C ILE A 115 21.01 -4.82 -6.94
N THR A 116 19.96 -5.41 -6.35
CA THR A 116 19.81 -6.86 -6.21
C THR A 116 18.42 -7.33 -6.64
N THR A 117 18.26 -8.63 -6.85
CA THR A 117 16.95 -9.24 -7.14
C THR A 117 15.97 -9.17 -5.97
N LYS A 118 16.45 -8.91 -4.74
CA LYS A 118 15.62 -8.87 -3.53
C LYS A 118 14.48 -7.86 -3.65
N LEU A 119 14.70 -6.76 -4.37
CA LEU A 119 13.67 -5.75 -4.61
C LEU A 119 12.39 -6.38 -5.20
N PHE A 120 12.53 -7.27 -6.18
CA PHE A 120 11.41 -7.89 -6.90
C PHE A 120 10.93 -9.21 -6.30
N GLN A 121 11.64 -9.73 -5.30
CA GLN A 121 11.29 -10.98 -4.61
C GLN A 121 10.61 -10.73 -3.26
N THR A 122 10.42 -9.48 -2.87
CA THR A 122 9.86 -9.10 -1.56
C THR A 122 8.54 -8.37 -1.73
N GLU A 123 7.67 -8.50 -0.72
CA GLU A 123 6.39 -7.83 -0.63
C GLU A 123 6.45 -6.29 -0.84
N GLN A 124 7.52 -5.62 -0.39
CA GLN A 124 7.60 -4.16 -0.34
C GLN A 124 7.43 -3.49 -1.72
N ILE A 125 7.95 -4.08 -2.81
CA ILE A 125 7.76 -3.51 -4.15
C ILE A 125 6.31 -3.65 -4.64
N PHE A 126 5.62 -4.72 -4.22
CA PHE A 126 4.23 -4.94 -4.56
C PHE A 126 3.33 -3.96 -3.80
N LEU A 127 3.61 -3.69 -2.52
CA LEU A 127 2.92 -2.65 -1.75
C LEU A 127 3.08 -1.28 -2.41
N PHE A 128 4.32 -0.92 -2.79
CA PHE A 128 4.58 0.33 -3.50
C PHE A 128 3.84 0.41 -4.84
N THR A 129 3.88 -0.65 -5.64
CA THR A 129 3.26 -0.69 -6.97
C THR A 129 1.74 -0.62 -6.88
N LEU A 130 1.12 -1.33 -5.93
CA LEU A 130 -0.32 -1.25 -5.70
C LEU A 130 -0.72 0.12 -5.14
N GLY A 131 0.08 0.70 -4.24
CA GLY A 131 -0.09 2.07 -3.77
C GLY A 131 -0.09 3.08 -4.92
N LEU A 132 0.91 2.99 -5.80
CA LEU A 132 1.04 3.83 -6.98
C LEU A 132 -0.13 3.65 -7.95
N TYR A 133 -0.55 2.39 -8.16
CA TYR A 133 -1.72 2.07 -8.95
C TYR A 133 -2.98 2.78 -8.43
N PHE A 134 -3.25 2.74 -7.12
CA PHE A 134 -4.40 3.46 -6.53
C PHE A 134 -4.22 4.98 -6.51
N ALA A 135 -3.00 5.48 -6.34
CA ALA A 135 -2.68 6.90 -6.42
C ALA A 135 -3.02 7.49 -7.80
N ILE A 136 -2.72 6.74 -8.87
CA ILE A 136 -2.95 7.15 -10.26
C ILE A 136 -4.41 6.89 -10.66
N ARG A 137 -4.87 5.64 -10.51
CA ARG A 137 -6.20 5.22 -10.99
C ARG A 137 -7.33 5.78 -10.15
N GLY A 138 -7.15 5.90 -8.84
CA GLY A 138 -8.20 6.31 -7.91
C GLY A 138 -9.34 5.29 -7.78
N ASN A 139 -10.57 5.77 -7.58
CA ASN A 139 -11.79 4.96 -7.45
C ASN A 139 -12.77 5.11 -8.64
N SER A 140 -12.28 5.55 -9.79
CA SER A 140 -13.12 5.57 -10.99
C SER A 140 -13.58 4.16 -11.31
N LYS A 141 -14.91 3.98 -11.45
CA LYS A 141 -15.51 2.69 -11.84
C LYS A 141 -14.75 2.16 -13.05
N ALA A 142 -14.21 0.94 -12.92
CA ALA A 142 -13.73 0.17 -14.05
C ALA A 142 -14.90 -0.09 -15.01
#